data_AF-A0A9P7Y6C9-F1
#
_entry.id   AF-A0A9P7Y6C9-F1
#
_cell.length_a   1.000
_cell.length_b   1.000
_cell.length_c   1.000
_cell.angle_alpha   90.00
_cell.angle_beta   90.00
_cell.angle_gamma   90.00
#
_symmetry.space_group_name_H-M   'P 1'
#
loop_
_entity.id
_entity.type
_entity.pdbx_description
1 polymer ?
#
loop_
_entity_poly.entity_id
_entity_poly.type
_entity_poly.pdbx_seq_one_letter_code
_entity_poly.pdbx_strand_id
1 'polypeptide(L)'
;MFVRNDSKTFRFCRSKCHKNFKMKRNPRKVRWTKAFRKAAGKEMTIDSTFQFEKRRNIPVRYDRDMMATTIRALKRSQEIKAKRERVFYKNRMSGNKLRQRTENQALIQKHIHLVDTPAIKNLPQVQKVAQKTKLMDVDMS
;
A
#
# COMPACT_ATOMS: atom_id res chain seq x y z
N MET A 1 -21.69 22.62 0.59
CA MET A 1 -22.80 21.63 0.55
C MET A 1 -23.57 21.87 -0.74
N PHE A 2 -24.09 20.83 -1.40
CA PHE A 2 -24.92 20.96 -2.61
C PHE A 2 -26.22 20.19 -2.38
N VAL A 3 -27.35 20.82 -2.61
CA VAL A 3 -28.68 20.20 -2.53
C VAL A 3 -29.20 20.06 -3.94
N ARG A 4 -29.56 18.84 -4.33
CA ARG A 4 -30.15 18.56 -5.65
C ARG A 4 -31.67 18.63 -5.56
N ASN A 5 -32.34 18.84 -6.69
CA ASN A 5 -33.81 18.97 -6.78
C ASN A 5 -34.59 17.78 -6.20
N ASP A 6 -33.99 16.60 -6.05
CA ASP A 6 -34.58 15.43 -5.37
C ASP A 6 -34.35 15.42 -3.85
N SER A 7 -34.10 16.60 -3.25
CA SER A 7 -33.77 16.79 -1.84
C SER A 7 -32.54 16.01 -1.34
N LYS A 8 -31.70 15.48 -2.23
CA LYS A 8 -30.46 14.80 -1.84
C LYS A 8 -29.37 15.81 -1.54
N THR A 9 -28.81 15.67 -0.34
CA THR A 9 -27.74 16.55 0.15
C THR A 9 -26.37 15.90 -0.06
N PHE A 10 -25.50 16.58 -0.79
CA PHE A 10 -24.11 16.19 -1.01
C PHE A 10 -23.17 17.11 -0.23
N ARG A 11 -22.42 16.54 0.72
CA ARG A 11 -21.38 17.24 1.47
C ARG A 11 -20.01 16.93 0.89
N PHE A 12 -19.21 17.96 0.66
CA PHE A 12 -17.85 17.84 0.13
C PHE A 12 -16.89 18.45 1.13
N CYS A 13 -15.74 17.81 1.33
CA CYS A 13 -14.71 18.32 2.23
C CYS A 13 -13.96 19.55 1.68
N ARG A 14 -13.86 19.71 0.35
CA ARG A 14 -13.13 20.80 -0.32
C ARG A 14 -13.57 21.03 -1.76
N SER A 15 -13.15 22.16 -2.33
CA SER A 15 -13.45 22.57 -3.72
C SER A 15 -13.05 21.53 -4.77
N LYS A 16 -11.92 20.81 -4.58
CA LYS A 16 -11.49 19.71 -5.46
C LYS A 16 -12.57 18.62 -5.62
N CYS A 17 -13.20 18.21 -4.52
CA CYS A 17 -14.22 17.16 -4.54
C CYS A 17 -15.51 17.67 -5.21
N HIS A 18 -15.87 18.92 -4.93
CA HIS A 18 -17.03 19.57 -5.54
C HIS A 18 -16.87 19.76 -7.06
N LYS A 19 -15.71 20.23 -7.54
CA LYS A 19 -15.41 20.37 -8.98
C LYS A 19 -15.43 19.01 -9.69
N ASN A 20 -14.83 17.97 -9.10
CA ASN A 20 -14.89 16.61 -9.67
C ASN A 20 -16.32 16.05 -9.76
N PHE A 21 -17.16 16.36 -8.77
CA PHE A 21 -18.57 16.00 -8.78
C PHE A 21 -19.33 16.73 -9.90
N LYS A 22 -19.10 18.04 -10.07
CA LYS A 22 -19.68 18.83 -11.18
C LYS A 22 -19.23 18.31 -12.55
N MET A 23 -17.98 17.87 -12.67
CA MET A 23 -17.44 17.19 -13.86
C MET A 23 -17.94 15.74 -14.03
N LYS A 24 -18.90 15.28 -13.20
CA LYS A 24 -19.49 13.93 -13.23
C LYS A 24 -18.45 12.79 -13.16
N ARG A 25 -17.29 13.02 -12.55
CA ARG A 25 -16.26 11.98 -12.42
C ARG A 25 -16.70 10.91 -11.42
N ASN A 26 -16.62 9.64 -11.82
CA ASN A 26 -16.98 8.52 -10.96
C ASN A 26 -15.90 8.31 -9.86
N PRO A 27 -16.23 8.47 -8.56
CA PRO A 27 -15.25 8.31 -7.49
C PRO A 27 -14.65 6.89 -7.44
N ARG A 28 -15.37 5.85 -7.91
CA ARG A 28 -14.83 4.49 -8.02
C ARG A 28 -13.74 4.31 -9.07
N LYS A 29 -13.57 5.27 -10.00
CA LYS A 29 -12.48 5.30 -10.98
C LYS A 29 -11.36 6.28 -10.59
N VAL A 30 -11.59 7.16 -9.61
CA VAL A 30 -10.62 8.16 -9.16
C VAL A 30 -9.70 7.57 -8.09
N ARG A 31 -8.44 7.29 -8.47
CA ARG A 31 -7.46 6.48 -7.71
C ARG A 31 -7.18 6.92 -6.27
N TRP A 32 -7.27 8.21 -5.96
CA TRP A 32 -6.95 8.75 -4.63
C TRP A 32 -8.11 8.65 -3.62
N THR A 33 -9.32 8.32 -4.07
CA THR A 33 -10.50 8.28 -3.19
C THR A 33 -10.57 6.98 -2.40
N LYS A 34 -11.20 7.02 -1.22
CA LYS A 34 -11.52 5.82 -0.42
C LYS A 34 -12.47 4.88 -1.16
N ALA A 35 -13.39 5.40 -1.97
CA ALA A 35 -14.30 4.60 -2.78
C ALA A 35 -13.55 3.71 -3.79
N PHE A 36 -12.59 4.28 -4.53
CA PHE A 36 -11.71 3.49 -5.40
C PHE A 36 -10.88 2.48 -4.60
N ARG A 37 -10.29 2.89 -3.48
CA ARG A 37 -9.42 2.02 -2.67
C ARG A 37 -10.17 0.80 -2.13
N LYS A 38 -11.40 0.97 -1.66
CA LYS A 38 -12.27 -0.15 -1.23
C LYS A 38 -12.65 -1.06 -2.40
N ALA A 39 -13.10 -0.49 -3.52
CA ALA A 39 -13.50 -1.27 -4.70
C ALA A 39 -12.34 -2.05 -5.33
N ALA A 40 -11.13 -1.49 -5.31
CA ALA A 40 -9.93 -2.10 -5.87
C ALA A 40 -9.14 -2.95 -4.85
N GLY A 41 -9.73 -3.30 -3.70
CA GLY A 41 -9.09 -4.17 -2.69
C GLY A 41 -7.82 -3.58 -2.04
N LYS A 42 -7.66 -2.26 -2.02
CA LYS A 42 -6.51 -1.58 -1.38
C LYS A 42 -6.73 -1.30 0.11
N GLU A 43 -7.94 -1.49 0.61
CA GLU A 43 -8.34 -1.34 2.01
C GLU A 43 -9.22 -2.51 2.42
N MET A 44 -9.25 -2.81 3.71
CA MET A 44 -10.15 -3.78 4.30
C MET A 44 -11.60 -3.29 4.16
N THR A 45 -12.47 -4.10 3.55
CA THR A 45 -13.88 -3.75 3.29
C THR A 45 -14.85 -4.51 4.20
N ILE A 46 -14.55 -5.77 4.52
CA ILE A 46 -15.39 -6.65 5.33
C ILE A 46 -14.67 -6.87 6.66
N ASP A 47 -15.17 -6.22 7.71
CA ASP A 47 -14.66 -6.40 9.08
C ASP A 47 -15.75 -6.11 10.11
N SER A 48 -15.72 -6.83 11.24
CA SER A 48 -16.70 -6.65 12.31
C SER A 48 -16.58 -5.29 13.00
N THR A 49 -15.40 -4.65 13.00
CA THR A 49 -15.24 -3.32 13.63
C THR A 49 -16.07 -2.24 12.93
N PHE A 50 -16.40 -2.40 11.63
CA PHE A 50 -17.23 -1.44 10.91
C PHE A 50 -18.69 -1.42 11.35
N GLN A 51 -19.18 -2.49 12.00
CA GLN A 51 -20.56 -2.54 12.48
C GLN A 51 -20.85 -1.56 13.62
N PHE A 52 -19.82 -1.16 14.37
CA PHE A 52 -19.94 -0.19 15.47
C PHE A 52 -20.26 1.24 14.98
N GLU A 53 -19.92 1.59 13.73
CA GLU A 53 -20.14 2.93 13.14
C GLU A 53 -21.56 3.08 12.53
N LYS A 54 -22.47 2.12 12.75
CA LYS A 54 -23.81 2.15 12.17
C LYS A 54 -24.63 3.34 12.70
N ARG A 55 -25.25 4.10 11.79
CA ARG A 55 -26.22 5.14 12.13
C ARG A 55 -27.41 4.55 12.89
N ARG A 56 -27.70 5.08 14.08
CA ARG A 56 -28.88 4.73 14.88
C ARG A 56 -29.97 5.75 14.63
N ASN A 57 -31.17 5.28 14.29
CA ASN A 57 -32.33 6.14 14.04
C ASN A 57 -33.22 6.31 15.28
N ILE A 58 -33.00 5.48 16.32
CA ILE A 58 -33.75 5.52 17.57
C ILE A 58 -32.80 6.02 18.65
N PRO A 59 -33.13 7.15 19.32
CA PRO A 59 -32.36 7.62 20.46
C PRO A 59 -32.63 6.75 21.69
N VAL A 60 -31.64 6.65 22.57
CA VAL A 60 -31.77 6.00 23.88
C VAL A 60 -31.67 7.10 24.94
N ARG A 61 -32.35 6.93 26.08
CA ARG A 61 -32.17 7.84 27.21
C ARG A 61 -30.71 7.85 27.65
N TYR A 62 -30.25 9.00 28.11
CA TYR A 62 -28.89 9.12 28.63
C TYR A 62 -28.74 8.26 29.89
N ASP A 63 -27.66 7.49 29.92
CA ASP A 63 -27.20 6.72 31.07
C ASP A 63 -25.68 6.89 31.15
N ARG A 64 -25.19 7.28 32.34
CA ARG A 64 -23.77 7.57 32.59
C ARG A 64 -22.91 6.32 32.47
N ASP A 65 -23.38 5.17 32.94
CA ASP A 65 -22.63 3.91 32.93
C ASP A 65 -22.58 3.32 31.52
N MET A 66 -23.71 3.40 30.79
CA MET A 66 -23.75 3.07 29.37
C MET A 66 -22.79 3.95 28.55
N MET A 67 -22.74 5.25 28.81
CA MET A 67 -21.83 6.16 28.11
C MET A 67 -20.36 5.83 28.43
N ALA A 68 -20.02 5.60 29.70
CA ALA A 68 -18.67 5.26 30.13
C ALA A 68 -18.17 3.92 29.55
N THR A 69 -19.03 2.90 29.48
CA THR A 69 -18.71 1.63 28.83
C THR A 69 -18.54 1.81 27.32
N THR A 70 -19.40 2.61 26.68
CA THR A 70 -19.34 2.89 25.23
C THR A 70 -18.02 3.59 24.84
N ILE A 71 -17.59 4.61 25.59
CA ILE A 71 -16.32 5.31 25.32
C ILE A 71 -15.12 4.35 25.41
N ARG A 72 -15.08 3.49 26.43
CA ARG A 72 -14.04 2.46 26.58
C ARG A 72 -14.06 1.47 25.42
N ALA A 73 -15.24 0.99 25.03
CA ALA A 73 -15.41 0.07 23.90
C ALA A 73 -14.99 0.69 22.56
N LEU A 74 -15.29 1.99 22.33
CA LEU A 74 -14.89 2.71 21.12
C LEU A 74 -13.36 2.81 21.00
N LYS A 75 -12.65 3.16 22.07
CA LYS A 75 -11.18 3.19 22.09
C LYS A 75 -10.61 1.82 21.72
N ARG A 76 -11.13 0.76 22.34
CA ARG A 76 -10.68 -0.61 22.08
C ARG A 76 -10.96 -1.04 20.62
N SER A 77 -12.13 -0.71 20.09
CA SER A 77 -12.50 -1.02 18.71
C SER A 77 -11.57 -0.33 17.69
N GLN A 78 -11.20 0.93 17.94
CA GLN A 78 -10.25 1.66 17.10
C GLN A 78 -8.85 1.01 17.09
N GLU A 79 -8.34 0.56 18.24
CA GLU A 79 -7.06 -0.16 18.31
C GLU A 79 -7.09 -1.46 17.49
N ILE A 80 -8.17 -2.25 17.63
CA ILE A 80 -8.33 -3.51 16.90
C ILE A 80 -8.38 -3.23 15.39
N LYS A 81 -9.16 -2.24 14.97
CA LYS A 81 -9.24 -1.80 13.57
C LYS A 81 -7.87 -1.42 13.02
N ALA A 82 -7.11 -0.58 13.73
CA ALA A 82 -5.78 -0.15 13.31
C ALA A 82 -4.80 -1.34 13.18
N LYS A 83 -4.85 -2.30 14.12
CA LYS A 83 -4.05 -3.54 14.04
C LYS A 83 -4.43 -4.37 12.81
N ARG A 84 -5.72 -4.58 12.56
CA ARG A 84 -6.22 -5.34 11.40
C ARG A 84 -5.86 -4.69 10.07
N GLU A 85 -6.03 -3.36 9.95
CA GLU A 85 -5.64 -2.60 8.75
C GLU A 85 -4.13 -2.72 8.47
N ARG A 86 -3.28 -2.69 9.51
CA ARG A 86 -1.84 -2.89 9.38
C ARG A 86 -1.50 -4.28 8.85
N VAL A 87 -2.14 -5.33 9.35
CA VAL A 87 -1.94 -6.71 8.88
C VAL A 87 -2.37 -6.83 7.42
N PHE A 88 -3.53 -6.28 7.05
CA PHE A 88 -4.00 -6.27 5.66
C PHE A 88 -2.98 -5.59 4.72
N TYR A 89 -2.42 -4.45 5.13
CA TYR A 89 -1.39 -3.77 4.37
C TYR A 89 -0.12 -4.62 4.22
N LYS A 90 0.36 -5.25 5.30
CA LYS A 90 1.52 -6.15 5.26
C LYS A 90 1.32 -7.29 4.29
N ASN A 91 0.17 -7.98 4.36
CA ASN A 91 -0.15 -9.09 3.47
C ASN A 91 -0.23 -8.63 2.00
N ARG A 92 -0.83 -7.47 1.74
CA ARG A 92 -0.91 -6.90 0.38
C ARG A 92 0.45 -6.51 -0.20
N MET A 93 1.40 -6.10 0.65
CA MET A 93 2.76 -5.72 0.23
C MET A 93 3.73 -6.91 0.27
N SER A 94 3.29 -8.07 0.75
CA SER A 94 4.10 -9.28 0.75
C SER A 94 4.45 -9.67 -0.69
N GLY A 95 5.69 -10.12 -0.92
CA GLY A 95 6.20 -10.43 -2.27
C GLY A 95 6.86 -9.28 -3.03
N ASN A 96 6.62 -8.01 -2.66
CA ASN A 96 7.28 -6.88 -3.34
C ASN A 96 8.81 -6.90 -3.19
N LYS A 97 9.33 -7.35 -2.04
CA LYS A 97 10.78 -7.47 -1.81
C LYS A 97 11.41 -8.50 -2.76
N LEU A 98 10.71 -9.58 -3.05
CA LEU A 98 11.20 -10.60 -3.98
C LEU A 98 11.22 -10.06 -5.41
N ARG A 99 10.11 -9.43 -5.85
CA ARG A 99 10.02 -8.76 -7.16
C ARG A 99 11.11 -7.70 -7.34
N GLN A 100 11.32 -6.87 -6.33
CA GLN A 100 12.37 -5.87 -6.35
C GLN A 100 13.77 -6.50 -6.45
N ARG A 101 14.03 -7.61 -5.75
CA ARG A 101 15.30 -8.33 -5.88
C ARG A 101 15.51 -8.88 -7.29
N THR A 102 14.50 -9.50 -7.88
CA THR A 102 14.57 -10.03 -9.24
C THR A 102 14.75 -8.92 -10.28
N GLU A 103 14.03 -7.81 -10.13
CA GLU A 103 14.16 -6.62 -10.99
C GLU A 103 15.55 -6.00 -10.87
N ASN A 104 16.08 -5.86 -9.65
CA ASN A 104 17.42 -5.34 -9.41
C ASN A 104 18.50 -6.25 -10.01
N GLN A 105 18.38 -7.57 -9.88
CA GLN A 105 19.30 -8.52 -10.51
C GLN A 105 19.28 -8.38 -12.03
N ALA A 106 18.10 -8.31 -12.64
CA ALA A 106 17.95 -8.10 -14.07
C ALA A 106 18.51 -6.75 -14.53
N LEU A 107 18.36 -5.70 -13.71
CA LEU A 107 18.91 -4.37 -13.98
C LEU A 107 20.45 -4.40 -13.96
N ILE A 108 21.05 -5.03 -12.94
CA ILE A 108 22.51 -5.17 -12.83
C ILE A 108 23.07 -5.94 -14.04
N GLN A 109 22.43 -7.03 -14.45
CA GLN A 109 22.87 -7.82 -15.61
C GLN A 109 22.86 -6.99 -16.91
N LYS A 110 21.81 -6.19 -17.14
CA LYS A 110 21.69 -5.34 -18.34
C LYS A 110 22.64 -4.15 -18.33
N HIS A 111 22.85 -3.58 -17.15
CA HIS A 111 23.57 -2.31 -16.96
C HIS A 111 24.89 -2.49 -16.23
N ILE A 112 25.54 -3.66 -16.36
CA ILE A 112 26.83 -3.95 -15.75
C ILE A 112 27.90 -2.91 -16.13
N HIS A 113 27.80 -2.38 -17.36
CA HIS A 113 28.71 -1.39 -17.93
C HIS A 113 28.58 0.02 -17.31
N LEU A 114 27.45 0.35 -16.67
CA LEU A 114 27.27 1.64 -15.97
C LEU A 114 27.94 1.65 -14.59
N VAL A 115 28.36 0.48 -14.09
CA VAL A 115 29.00 0.34 -12.79
C VAL A 115 30.51 0.41 -12.98
N ASP A 116 31.05 1.63 -13.03
CA ASP A 116 32.49 1.86 -13.16
C ASP A 116 33.15 1.87 -11.77
N THR A 117 33.34 0.68 -11.19
CA THR A 117 34.11 0.51 -9.95
C THR A 117 35.49 -0.08 -10.25
N PRO A 118 36.56 0.33 -9.54
CA PRO A 118 37.92 -0.16 -9.80
C PRO A 118 38.03 -1.70 -9.69
N ALA A 119 37.18 -2.33 -8.88
CA ALA A 119 37.09 -3.79 -8.78
C ALA A 119 36.63 -4.47 -10.09
N ILE A 120 35.70 -3.85 -10.83
CA ILE A 120 35.13 -4.40 -12.09
C ILE A 120 36.06 -4.18 -13.28
N LYS A 121 36.82 -3.08 -13.31
CA LYS A 121 37.91 -2.88 -14.30
C LYS A 121 38.99 -3.97 -14.21
N ASN A 122 39.24 -4.49 -13.00
CA ASN A 122 40.27 -5.51 -12.75
C ASN A 122 39.76 -6.95 -12.96
N LEU A 123 38.44 -7.20 -12.91
CA LEU A 123 37.83 -8.52 -13.13
C LEU A 123 38.26 -9.24 -14.43
N PRO A 124 38.29 -8.61 -15.61
CA PRO A 124 38.78 -9.27 -16.83
C PRO A 124 40.30 -9.54 -16.82
N GLN A 125 41.10 -8.75 -16.10
CA GLN A 125 42.54 -9.02 -15.94
C GLN A 125 42.78 -10.21 -15.00
N VAL A 126 42.04 -10.28 -13.89
CA VAL A 126 42.10 -11.41 -12.93
C VAL A 126 41.64 -12.72 -13.59
N GLN A 127 40.59 -12.69 -14.42
CA GLN A 127 40.13 -13.88 -15.17
C GLN A 127 41.16 -14.36 -16.20
N LYS A 128 41.83 -13.44 -16.90
CA LYS A 128 42.92 -13.78 -17.84
C LYS A 128 44.13 -14.39 -17.14
N VAL A 129 44.53 -13.87 -15.97
CA VAL A 129 45.62 -14.43 -15.17
C VAL A 129 45.27 -15.82 -14.64
N ALA A 130 44.03 -16.02 -14.16
CA ALA A 130 43.55 -17.32 -13.67
C ALA A 130 43.38 -18.38 -14.76
N GLN A 131 43.06 -18.00 -16.00
CA GLN A 131 43.04 -18.90 -17.15
C GLN A 131 44.46 -19.28 -17.60
N LYS A 132 45.41 -18.33 -17.52
CA LYS A 132 46.80 -18.55 -17.90
C LYS A 132 47.53 -19.48 -16.93
N THR A 133 47.29 -19.36 -15.62
CA THR A 133 47.83 -20.31 -14.62
C THR A 133 47.28 -21.71 -14.81
N LYS A 134 45.96 -21.85 -15.08
CA LYS A 134 45.35 -23.16 -15.38
C LYS A 134 45.90 -23.82 -16.65
N LEU A 135 46.29 -23.05 -17.67
CA LEU A 135 46.97 -23.61 -18.84
C LEU A 135 48.39 -24.10 -18.50
N MET A 136 49.13 -23.34 -17.68
CA MET A 136 50.49 -23.68 -17.27
C MET A 136 50.55 -24.94 -16.38
N ASP A 137 49.53 -25.19 -15.56
CA ASP A 137 49.45 -26.40 -14.72
C ASP A 137 49.13 -27.68 -15.53
N VAL A 138 48.50 -27.53 -16.71
CA VAL A 138 48.16 -28.65 -17.62
C VAL A 138 49.32 -29.04 -18.53
N ASP A 139 50.20 -28.08 -18.89
CA ASP A 139 51.40 -28.34 -19.71
C ASP A 139 52.60 -28.91 -18.91
N MET A 140 52.49 -29.04 -17.58
CA MET A 140 53.54 -29.54 -16.68
C MET A 140 53.20 -30.90 -16.02
N SER A 141 52.13 -31.57 -16.47
CA SER A 141 51.73 -32.93 -16.06
C SER A 141 51.84 -33.91 -17.23
#